data_AF-A0A0V8BM02-F1
#
_entry.id   AF-A0A0V8BM02-F1
#
_cell.length_a   1.000
_cell.length_b   1.000
_cell.length_c   1.000
_cell.angle_alpha   90.00
_cell.angle_beta   90.00
_cell.angle_gamma   90.00
#
_symmetry.space_group_name_H-M   'P 1'
#
loop_
_entity.id
_entity.type
_entity.pdbx_description
1 polymer ?
#
loop_
_entity_poly.entity_id
_entity_poly.type
_entity_poly.pdbx_seq_one_letter_code
_entity_poly.pdbx_strand_id
1 'polypeptide(L)' 'MIQLDINAKLYDLATEHPEIIDLMDGLGFHEIKMPGMLQTAGRMATIPMGAKMKHIDWDKIVIAFAEAGFEFSNQKVEE' A
#
# COMPACT_ATOMS: atom_id res chain seq x y z
N MET A 1 5.77 0.09 15.69
CA MET A 1 4.99 0.28 14.45
C MET A 1 5.94 0.77 13.38
N ILE A 2 5.83 0.25 12.17
CA ILE A 2 6.65 0.66 11.02
C ILE A 2 5.90 1.80 10.33
N GLN A 3 6.55 2.94 10.13
CA GLN A 3 5.94 4.07 9.44
C GLN A 3 6.12 3.92 7.93
N LEU A 4 4.99 3.86 7.21
CA LEU A 4 4.95 3.78 5.77
C LEU A 4 4.55 5.12 5.19
N ASP A 5 5.36 5.59 4.23
CA ASP A 5 5.05 6.82 3.54
C ASP A 5 3.94 6.58 2.51
N ILE A 6 2.84 7.32 2.61
CA ILE A 6 1.73 7.16 1.66
C ILE A 6 2.10 7.60 0.24
N ASN A 7 3.16 8.41 0.12
CA ASN A 7 3.68 8.90 -1.15
C ASN A 7 4.74 7.97 -1.74
N ALA A 8 5.28 7.03 -0.94
CA ALA A 8 6.21 6.04 -1.42
C ALA A 8 5.54 5.11 -2.43
N LYS A 9 6.34 4.66 -3.39
CA LYS A 9 5.86 3.71 -4.38
C LYS A 9 5.59 2.39 -3.69
N LEU A 10 4.46 1.80 -4.06
CA LEU A 10 4.09 0.50 -3.56
C LEU A 10 5.15 -0.56 -3.86
N TYR A 11 5.84 -0.43 -5.01
CA TYR A 11 6.98 -1.27 -5.35
C TYR A 11 8.11 -1.20 -4.31
N ASP A 12 8.51 0.00 -3.89
CA ASP A 12 9.61 0.18 -2.93
C ASP A 12 9.19 -0.38 -1.56
N LEU A 13 8.00 -0.01 -1.10
CA LEU A 13 7.43 -0.52 0.15
C LEU A 13 7.32 -2.05 0.16
N ALA A 14 6.84 -2.65 -0.93
CA ALA A 14 6.75 -4.10 -1.07
C ALA A 14 8.11 -4.80 -1.20
N THR A 15 9.12 -4.09 -1.71
CA THR A 15 10.48 -4.61 -1.81
C THR A 15 11.15 -4.63 -0.44
N GLU A 16 10.92 -3.60 0.38
CA GLU A 16 11.40 -3.52 1.77
C GLU A 16 10.59 -4.44 2.70
N HIS A 17 9.28 -4.48 2.50
CA HIS A 17 8.30 -5.20 3.33
C HIS A 17 7.36 -6.04 2.43
N PRO A 18 7.72 -7.28 2.09
CA PRO A 18 6.86 -8.14 1.27
C PRO A 18 5.51 -8.44 1.94
N GLU A 19 5.41 -8.27 3.25
CA GLU A 19 4.18 -8.38 4.05
C GLU A 19 3.07 -7.45 3.54
N ILE A 20 3.44 -6.30 2.99
CA ILE A 20 2.53 -5.33 2.37
C ILE A 20 1.78 -5.96 1.19
N ILE A 21 2.44 -6.84 0.42
CA ILE A 21 1.83 -7.55 -0.70
C ILE A 21 0.73 -8.48 -0.18
N ASP A 22 0.99 -9.22 0.89
CA ASP A 22 -0.01 -10.11 1.49
C ASP A 22 -1.18 -9.35 2.11
N LEU A 23 -0.93 -8.19 2.75
CA LEU A 23 -2.00 -7.32 3.24
C LEU A 23 -2.88 -6.80 2.11
N MET A 24 -2.26 -6.28 1.05
CA MET A 24 -2.99 -5.78 -0.10
C MET A 24 -3.76 -6.90 -0.81
N ASP A 25 -3.17 -8.09 -0.93
CA ASP A 25 -3.84 -9.27 -1.45
C ASP A 25 -5.11 -9.62 -0.66
N GLY A 26 -5.03 -9.59 0.68
CA GLY A 26 -6.17 -9.80 1.59
C GLY A 26 -7.23 -8.70 1.53
N LEU A 27 -6.84 -7.47 1.18
CA LEU A 27 -7.75 -6.33 0.97
C LEU A 27 -8.48 -6.37 -0.39
N GLY A 28 -8.14 -7.33 -1.26
CA GLY A 28 -8.75 -7.50 -2.59
C GLY A 28 -7.86 -7.09 -3.75
N PHE A 29 -6.59 -6.74 -3.51
CA PHE A 29 -5.61 -6.44 -4.56
C PHE A 29 -4.88 -7.68 -5.05
N HIS A 30 -5.58 -8.75 -5.40
CA HIS A 30 -4.96 -10.02 -5.83
C HIS A 30 -3.99 -9.88 -7.02
N GLU A 31 -4.26 -8.90 -7.89
CA GLU A 31 -3.43 -8.54 -9.04
C GLU A 31 -2.02 -8.09 -8.66
N ILE A 32 -1.79 -7.64 -7.43
CA ILE A 32 -0.45 -7.21 -7.00
C ILE A 32 0.54 -8.36 -6.87
N LYS A 33 0.06 -9.58 -6.60
CA LYS A 33 0.88 -10.80 -6.60
C LYS A 33 1.24 -11.28 -8.01
N MET A 34 0.63 -10.71 -9.06
CA MET A 34 0.93 -11.12 -10.43
C MET A 34 2.33 -10.66 -10.84
N PRO A 35 3.17 -11.57 -11.38
CA PRO A 35 4.51 -11.23 -11.83
C PRO A 35 4.42 -10.19 -12.96
N GLY A 36 5.19 -9.09 -12.81
CA GLY A 36 5.20 -7.96 -13.75
C GLY A 36 4.19 -6.84 -13.42
N MET A 37 3.12 -7.12 -12.66
CA MET A 37 2.12 -6.10 -12.33
C MET A 37 2.64 -5.13 -11.26
N LEU A 38 3.27 -5.64 -10.20
CA LEU A 38 3.96 -4.82 -9.20
C LEU A 38 5.11 -3.99 -9.81
N GLN A 39 5.89 -4.57 -10.72
CA GLN A 39 7.01 -3.87 -11.37
C GLN A 39 6.54 -2.72 -12.28
N THR A 40 5.36 -2.81 -12.86
CA THR A 40 4.85 -1.82 -13.81
C THR A 40 3.93 -0.83 -13.12
N ALA A 41 2.85 -1.32 -12.51
CA ALA A 41 1.86 -0.50 -11.83
C ALA A 41 2.37 -0.06 -10.46
N GLY A 42 2.99 -0.94 -9.67
CA GLY A 42 3.47 -0.62 -8.33
C GLY A 42 4.61 0.41 -8.27
N ARG A 43 5.37 0.58 -9.36
CA ARG A 43 6.39 1.64 -9.47
C ARG A 43 5.82 3.03 -9.69
N MET A 44 4.62 3.13 -10.26
CA MET A 44 3.95 4.41 -10.51
C MET A 44 2.89 4.70 -9.46
N ALA A 45 2.11 3.68 -9.10
CA ALA A 45 1.03 3.74 -8.14
C ALA A 45 1.54 3.72 -6.71
N THR A 46 0.84 4.45 -5.85
CA THR A 46 0.95 4.38 -4.40
C THR A 46 -0.25 3.59 -3.85
N ILE A 47 -0.18 3.19 -2.59
CA ILE A 47 -1.28 2.50 -1.89
C ILE A 47 -2.61 3.26 -1.99
N PRO A 48 -2.70 4.58 -1.68
CA PRO A 48 -3.96 5.32 -1.78
C PRO A 48 -4.46 5.43 -3.22
N MET A 49 -3.54 5.51 -4.19
CA MET A 49 -3.89 5.56 -5.61
C MET A 49 -4.48 4.22 -6.08
N GLY A 50 -3.85 3.11 -5.70
CA GLY A 50 -4.37 1.76 -5.95
C GLY A 50 -5.75 1.56 -5.31
N ALA A 51 -5.90 1.96 -4.05
CA ALA A 51 -7.17 1.92 -3.31
C ALA A 51 -8.30 2.62 -4.04
N LYS A 52 -8.03 3.84 -4.48
CA LYS A 52 -9.00 4.63 -5.25
C LYS A 52 -9.38 3.97 -6.56
N MET A 53 -8.41 3.38 -7.28
CA MET A 53 -8.67 2.68 -8.55
C MET A 53 -9.47 1.38 -8.37
N LYS A 54 -9.22 0.66 -7.27
CA LYS A 54 -9.93 -0.58 -6.92
C LYS A 54 -11.23 -0.34 -6.14
N HIS A 55 -11.58 0.92 -5.87
CA HIS A 55 -12.73 1.30 -5.05
C HIS A 55 -12.71 0.66 -3.65
N ILE A 56 -11.52 0.55 -3.05
CA ILE A 56 -11.33 0.04 -1.70
C ILE A 56 -11.26 1.24 -0.75
N ASP A 57 -12.03 1.18 0.33
CA ASP A 57 -12.04 2.21 1.38
C ASP A 57 -10.66 2.33 2.01
N TRP A 58 -10.12 3.56 2.03
CA TRP A 58 -8.84 3.86 2.66
C TRP A 58 -8.80 3.43 4.12
N ASP A 59 -9.92 3.62 4.83
CA ASP A 59 -10.04 3.27 6.25
C ASP A 59 -9.77 1.78 6.50
N LYS A 60 -10.29 0.90 5.63
CA LYS A 60 -10.04 -0.56 5.72
C LYS A 60 -8.57 -0.90 5.53
N ILE A 61 -7.90 -0.18 4.63
CA ILE A 61 -6.46 -0.36 4.38
C ILE A 61 -5.68 0.06 5.61
N VAL A 62 -5.97 1.24 6.17
CA VAL A 62 -5.30 1.72 7.38
C VAL A 62 -5.47 0.72 8.52
N ILE A 63 -6.68 0.21 8.74
CA ILE A 63 -6.96 -0.78 9.79
C ILE A 63 -6.16 -2.06 9.57
N ALA A 64 -6.22 -2.66 8.38
CA ALA A 64 -5.50 -3.90 8.09
C ALA A 64 -3.97 -3.75 8.23
N PHE A 65 -3.44 -2.61 7.80
CA PHE A 65 -2.02 -2.29 7.97
C PHE A 65 -1.66 -2.05 9.44
N ALA A 66 -2.51 -1.35 10.20
CA ALA A 66 -2.32 -1.12 11.63
C ALA A 66 -2.34 -2.43 12.44
N GLU A 67 -3.22 -3.37 12.09
CA GLU A 67 -3.27 -4.71 12.69
C GLU A 67 -1.99 -5.51 12.42
N ALA A 68 -1.34 -5.29 11.27
CA ALA A 68 -0.04 -5.85 10.94
C ALA A 68 1.15 -5.05 11.51
N GLY A 69 0.89 -3.95 12.24
CA GLY A 69 1.91 -3.13 12.89
C GLY A 69 2.51 -2.03 12.00
N PHE A 70 1.87 -1.71 10.88
CA PHE A 70 2.23 -0.62 9.98
C PHE A 70 1.35 0.60 10.19
N GLU A 71 1.93 1.79 10.11
CA GLU A 71 1.22 3.05 10.26
C GLU A 71 1.52 3.96 9.07
N PHE A 72 0.49 4.51 8.44
CA PHE A 72 0.66 5.43 7.33
C PHE A 72 0.99 6.84 7.81
N SER A 73 2.22 7.28 7.59
CA SER A 73 2.63 8.66 7.86
C SER A 73 2.23 9.55 6.69
N ASN A 74 1.04 10.16 6.78
CA ASN A 74 0.64 11.23 5.89
C ASN A 74 1.34 12.52 6.34
N GLN A 75 2.56 12.79 5.86
CA GLN A 75 3.15 14.11 6.02
C GLN A 75 2.41 15.10 5.10
N LYS A 76 1.21 15.51 5.52
CA LYS A 76 0.77 16.88 5.25
C LYS A 76 1.51 17.77 6.23
N VAL A 77 2.66 18.28 5.80
CA VAL A 77 3.14 19.57 6.30
C VAL A 77 2.13 20.60 5.81
N GLU A 78 1.19 20.96 6.69
CA GLU A 78 0.42 22.18 6.59
C GLU A 78 1.02 23.13 7.62
N GLU A 79 1.72 24.15 7.12
CA GLU A 79 1.74 25.55 7.58
C GLU A 79 2.44 26.42 6.52
#